data_AF-A0A2G9S7D1-F1
#
_entry.id   AF-A0A2G9S7D1-F1
#
_cell.length_a   1.000
_cell.length_b   1.000
_cell.length_c   1.000
_cell.angle_alpha   90.00
_cell.angle_beta   90.00
_cell.angle_gamma   90.00
#
_symmetry.space_group_name_H-M   'P 1'
#
loop_
_entity.id
_entity.type
_entity.pdbx_description
1 polymer ?
#
loop_
_entity_poly.entity_id
_entity_poly.type
_entity_poly.pdbx_seq_one_letter_code
_entity_poly.pdbx_strand_id
1 'polypeptide(L)'
;MFPGVIGLFPGSHKTIFSNMEAINEYITKTFVSHLKELDEDDQRSFIDAFLVRQKEEEGNPSTYFHNRNLLSLVRNLFSAGMETTAATLRWGLLLMTKYPEIQGMNLNTDNR
;
A
#
# COMPACT_ATOMS: atom_id res chain seq x y z
N MET A 1 0.52 15.03 -17.91
CA MET A 1 1.21 15.95 -16.99
C MET A 1 2.58 16.28 -17.59
N PHE A 2 3.07 17.51 -17.52
CA PHE A 2 4.38 17.94 -18.07
C PHE A 2 5.44 17.96 -16.96
N PRO A 3 6.15 16.85 -16.68
CA PRO A 3 6.92 16.68 -15.43
C PRO A 3 8.16 17.59 -15.39
N GLY A 4 8.80 17.83 -16.54
CA GLY A 4 10.00 18.65 -16.64
C GLY A 4 9.77 20.14 -16.34
N VAL A 5 8.60 20.67 -16.69
CA VAL A 5 8.24 22.07 -16.39
C VAL A 5 7.69 22.17 -14.96
N ILE A 6 6.77 21.29 -14.59
CA ILE A 6 6.08 21.35 -13.28
C ILE A 6 7.04 21.05 -12.11
N GLY A 7 8.07 20.22 -12.33
CA GLY A 7 9.03 19.86 -11.28
C GLY A 7 9.90 21.01 -10.76
N LEU A 8 9.97 22.14 -11.48
CA LEU A 8 10.74 23.32 -11.09
C LEU A 8 9.97 24.27 -10.18
N PHE A 9 8.64 24.20 -10.17
CA PHE A 9 7.80 25.12 -9.41
C PHE A 9 7.44 24.56 -8.03
N PRO A 10 7.19 25.42 -7.03
CA PRO A 10 6.61 24.98 -5.77
C PRO A 10 5.18 24.47 -6.00
N GLY A 11 4.74 23.47 -5.22
CA GLY A 11 3.38 22.95 -5.28
C GLY A 11 3.20 21.65 -4.53
N SER A 12 1.95 21.19 -4.42
CA SER A 12 1.58 19.95 -3.68
C SER A 12 2.30 18.71 -4.18
N HIS A 13 2.72 18.69 -5.46
CA HIS A 13 3.51 17.61 -6.03
C HIS A 13 4.85 17.39 -5.29
N LYS A 14 5.46 18.43 -4.71
CA LYS A 14 6.66 18.29 -3.87
C LYS A 14 6.37 17.50 -2.59
N THR A 15 5.25 17.79 -1.94
CA THR A 15 4.78 17.03 -0.77
C THR A 15 4.45 15.59 -1.14
N ILE A 16 3.79 15.36 -2.30
CA ILE A 16 3.53 14.01 -2.81
C ILE A 16 4.84 13.24 -3.01
N PHE A 17 5.86 13.86 -3.61
CA PHE A 17 7.15 13.22 -3.82
C PHE A 17 7.89 12.93 -2.51
N SER A 18 7.86 13.85 -1.54
CA SER A 18 8.44 13.62 -0.21
C SER A 18 7.74 12.48 0.53
N ASN A 19 6.41 12.41 0.47
CA ASN A 19 5.66 11.30 1.06
C ASN A 19 5.96 9.96 0.37
N MET A 20 6.09 9.95 -0.96
CA MET A 20 6.50 8.77 -1.72
C MET A 20 7.90 8.29 -1.33
N GLU A 21 8.83 9.22 -1.10
CA GLU A 21 10.18 8.91 -0.62
C GLU A 21 10.15 8.27 0.78
N ALA A 22 9.38 8.84 1.71
CA ALA A 22 9.21 8.28 3.05
C ALA A 22 8.60 6.87 3.03
N ILE A 23 7.59 6.62 2.17
CA ILE A 23 7.02 5.29 1.97
C ILE A 23 8.07 4.31 1.42
N ASN A 24 8.83 4.73 0.41
CA ASN A 24 9.88 3.89 -0.17
C ASN A 24 10.96 3.56 0.88
N GLU A 25 11.35 4.51 1.72
CA GLU A 25 12.32 4.29 2.80
C GLU A 25 11.78 3.30 3.84
N TYR A 26 10.52 3.42 4.23
CA TYR A 26 9.88 2.49 5.17
C TYR A 26 9.81 1.06 4.62
N ILE A 27 9.33 0.89 3.38
CA ILE A 27 9.32 -0.42 2.70
C ILE A 27 10.75 -0.96 2.59
N THR A 28 11.70 -0.06 2.31
CA THR A 28 13.11 -0.43 2.17
C THR A 28 13.67 -1.03 3.46
N LYS A 29 13.47 -0.33 4.58
CA LYS A 29 13.89 -0.81 5.90
C LYS A 29 13.21 -2.14 6.27
N THR A 30 11.93 -2.28 5.94
CA THR A 30 11.17 -3.50 6.20
C THR A 30 11.77 -4.69 5.46
N PHE A 31 12.06 -4.58 4.15
CA PHE A 31 12.68 -5.70 3.43
C PHE A 31 14.07 -6.04 3.97
N VAL A 32 14.89 -5.04 4.36
CA VAL A 32 16.24 -5.30 4.90
C VAL A 32 16.14 -6.09 6.19
N SER A 33 15.14 -5.80 7.02
CA SER A 33 14.86 -6.56 8.24
C SER A 33 14.46 -8.00 7.92
N HIS A 34 13.50 -8.18 7.01
CA HIS A 34 13.04 -9.51 6.58
C HIS A 34 14.17 -10.35 5.99
N LEU A 35 15.05 -9.75 5.17
CA LEU A 35 16.20 -10.45 4.59
C LEU A 35 17.16 -11.01 5.65
N LYS A 36 17.33 -10.33 6.80
CA LYS A 36 18.20 -10.79 7.89
C LYS A 36 17.61 -11.98 8.67
N GLU A 37 16.28 -12.08 8.69
CA GLU A 37 15.52 -13.09 9.43
C GLU A 37 14.83 -14.08 8.48
N LEU A 38 15.28 -14.16 7.22
CA LEU A 38 14.64 -14.97 6.20
C LEU A 38 14.86 -16.46 6.51
N ASP A 39 13.76 -17.14 6.79
CA ASP A 39 13.68 -18.59 6.86
C ASP A 39 13.03 -19.09 5.56
N GLU A 40 13.74 -19.90 4.78
CA GLU A 40 13.24 -20.38 3.49
C GLU A 40 12.15 -21.44 3.66
N ASP A 41 12.17 -22.14 4.81
CA ASP A 41 11.19 -23.17 5.17
C ASP A 41 9.94 -22.57 5.87
N ASP A 42 10.00 -21.30 6.31
CA ASP A 42 8.89 -20.56 6.93
C ASP A 42 8.73 -19.14 6.35
N GLN A 43 8.09 -19.05 5.18
CA GLN A 43 7.81 -17.79 4.50
C GLN A 43 6.56 -17.11 5.09
N ARG A 44 6.77 -16.11 5.95
CA ARG A 44 5.71 -15.47 6.76
C ARG A 44 5.02 -14.29 6.08
N SER A 45 5.56 -13.83 4.95
CA SER A 45 5.05 -12.66 4.24
C SER A 45 5.27 -12.75 2.74
N PHE A 46 4.55 -11.90 1.99
CA PHE A 46 4.79 -11.72 0.56
C PHE A 46 6.25 -11.32 0.26
N ILE A 47 6.88 -10.56 1.17
CA ILE A 47 8.28 -10.16 1.05
C ILE A 47 9.18 -11.38 1.12
N ASP A 48 8.97 -12.26 2.10
CA ASP A 48 9.78 -13.48 2.29
C ASP A 48 9.66 -14.40 1.07
N ALA A 49 8.43 -14.63 0.59
CA ALA A 49 8.18 -15.44 -0.60
C ALA A 49 8.86 -14.87 -1.86
N PHE A 50 8.84 -13.54 -2.03
CA PHE A 50 9.55 -12.90 -3.13
C PHE A 50 11.07 -13.05 -3.01
N LEU A 51 11.62 -12.90 -1.79
CA LEU A 51 13.06 -13.01 -1.54
C LEU A 51 13.57 -14.44 -1.76
N VAL A 52 12.81 -15.46 -1.35
CA VAL A 52 13.12 -16.87 -1.66
C VAL A 52 13.14 -17.08 -3.17
N ARG A 53 12.09 -16.63 -3.86
CA ARG A 53 12.01 -16.76 -5.33
C ARG A 53 13.12 -16.01 -6.06
N GLN A 54 13.55 -14.87 -5.53
CA GLN A 54 14.69 -14.11 -6.04
C GLN A 54 16.00 -14.91 -5.92
N LYS A 55 16.23 -15.63 -4.82
CA LYS A 55 17.40 -16.51 -4.68
C LYS A 55 17.34 -17.69 -5.66
N GLU A 56 16.17 -18.30 -5.84
CA GLU A 56 15.98 -19.40 -6.78
C GLU A 56 16.24 -19.01 -8.24
N GLU A 57 16.01 -17.74 -8.61
CA GLU A 57 16.31 -17.20 -9.95
C GLU A 57 17.68 -16.53 -10.06
N GLU A 58 18.55 -16.69 -9.07
CA GLU A 58 19.89 -16.11 -9.11
C GLU A 58 20.66 -16.58 -10.36
N GLY A 59 21.28 -15.63 -11.07
CA GLY A 59 21.99 -15.91 -12.32
C GLY A 59 21.12 -15.86 -13.58
N ASN A 60 19.79 -15.71 -13.48
CA ASN A 60 18.94 -15.41 -14.64
C ASN A 60 18.91 -13.89 -14.92
N PRO A 61 19.56 -13.37 -15.97
CA PRO A 61 19.58 -11.93 -16.26
C PRO A 61 18.21 -11.39 -16.70
N SER A 62 17.26 -12.26 -17.06
CA SER A 62 15.90 -11.90 -17.48
C SER A 62 14.87 -12.07 -16.36
N THR A 63 15.30 -12.28 -15.11
CA THR A 63 14.40 -12.40 -13.96
C THR A 63 13.65 -11.10 -13.68
N TYR A 64 12.39 -11.24 -13.23
CA TYR A 64 11.62 -10.13 -12.66
C TYR A 64 11.82 -9.99 -11.14
N PHE A 65 12.51 -10.95 -10.50
CA PHE A 65 12.69 -11.02 -9.07
C PHE A 65 13.92 -10.21 -8.63
N HIS A 66 13.81 -8.89 -8.69
CA HIS A 66 14.85 -7.97 -8.24
C HIS A 66 14.28 -6.88 -7.31
N ASN A 67 15.13 -6.32 -6.44
CA ASN A 67 14.71 -5.40 -5.36
C ASN A 67 13.82 -4.24 -5.82
N ARG A 68 14.06 -3.68 -7.02
CA ARG A 68 13.23 -2.61 -7.58
C ARG A 68 11.78 -3.04 -7.84
N ASN A 69 11.56 -4.27 -8.27
CA ASN A 69 10.23 -4.83 -8.49
C ASN A 69 9.58 -5.18 -7.15
N LEU A 70 10.32 -5.74 -6.19
CA LEU A 70 9.81 -5.97 -4.84
C LEU A 70 9.28 -4.66 -4.22
N LEU A 71 10.09 -3.59 -4.23
CA LEU A 71 9.70 -2.28 -3.74
C LEU A 71 8.43 -1.77 -4.44
N SER A 72 8.36 -1.90 -5.77
CA SER A 72 7.20 -1.47 -6.55
C SER A 72 5.94 -2.27 -6.24
N LEU A 73 6.05 -3.59 -6.10
CA LEU A 73 4.94 -4.50 -5.82
C LEU A 73 4.37 -4.28 -4.42
N VAL A 74 5.24 -4.17 -3.41
CA VAL A 74 4.82 -3.88 -2.03
C VAL A 74 4.12 -2.51 -2.00
N ARG A 75 4.72 -1.47 -2.58
CA ARG A 75 4.09 -0.15 -2.65
C ARG A 75 2.72 -0.19 -3.34
N ASN A 76 2.61 -0.90 -4.46
CA ASN A 76 1.35 -1.03 -5.19
C ASN A 76 0.29 -1.73 -4.35
N LEU A 77 0.64 -2.84 -3.67
CA LEU A 77 -0.29 -3.60 -2.85
C LEU A 77 -0.84 -2.76 -1.68
N PHE A 78 0.06 -2.09 -0.95
CA PHE A 78 -0.33 -1.22 0.16
C PHE A 78 -1.16 -0.03 -0.31
N SER A 79 -0.73 0.67 -1.36
CA SER A 79 -1.45 1.85 -1.85
C SER A 79 -2.84 1.49 -2.40
N ALA A 80 -2.94 0.40 -3.16
CA ALA A 80 -4.21 -0.05 -3.71
C ALA A 80 -5.17 -0.52 -2.62
N GLY A 81 -4.70 -1.32 -1.66
CA GLY A 81 -5.55 -1.91 -0.63
C GLY A 81 -5.96 -0.93 0.47
N MET A 82 -5.05 -0.07 0.91
CA MET A 82 -5.27 0.81 2.07
C MET A 82 -6.26 1.93 1.76
N GLU A 83 -5.94 2.78 0.78
CA GLU A 83 -6.71 4.00 0.51
C GLU A 83 -8.13 3.68 0.02
N THR A 84 -8.26 2.72 -0.90
CA THR A 84 -9.56 2.39 -1.49
C THR A 84 -10.49 1.75 -0.47
N THR A 85 -9.99 0.83 0.36
CA THR A 85 -10.79 0.16 1.40
C THR A 85 -11.17 1.17 2.50
N ALA A 86 -10.23 2.00 2.96
CA ALA A 86 -10.50 3.02 3.96
C ALA A 86 -11.53 4.04 3.47
N ALA A 87 -11.40 4.51 2.23
CA ALA A 87 -12.38 5.41 1.62
C ALA A 87 -13.75 4.75 1.51
N THR A 88 -13.81 3.50 1.05
CA THR A 88 -15.06 2.73 0.94
C THR A 88 -15.73 2.57 2.29
N LEU A 89 -15.00 2.15 3.33
CA LEU A 89 -15.53 2.01 4.67
C LEU A 89 -16.00 3.34 5.25
N ARG A 90 -15.22 4.42 5.05
CA ARG A 90 -15.60 5.76 5.49
C ARG A 90 -16.93 6.21 4.87
N TRP A 91 -17.08 6.02 3.56
CA TRP A 91 -18.32 6.35 2.85
C TRP A 91 -19.47 5.42 3.26
N GLY A 92 -19.19 4.12 3.41
CA GLY A 92 -20.17 3.14 3.88
C GLY A 92 -20.73 3.51 5.25
N LEU A 93 -19.87 3.85 6.21
CA LEU A 93 -20.26 4.31 7.55
C LEU A 93 -21.05 5.62 7.49
N LEU A 94 -20.61 6.59 6.71
CA LEU A 94 -21.34 7.85 6.54
C LEU A 94 -22.75 7.61 5.97
N LEU A 95 -22.88 6.79 4.94
CA LEU A 95 -24.17 6.44 4.34
C LEU A 95 -25.07 5.71 5.35
N MET A 96 -24.50 4.78 6.11
CA MET A 96 -25.19 4.09 7.19
C MET A 96 -25.77 5.08 8.22
N THR A 97 -25.02 6.11 8.65
CA THR A 97 -25.56 7.13 9.57
C THR A 97 -26.67 7.99 8.96
N LYS A 98 -26.66 8.17 7.64
CA LYS A 98 -27.65 8.99 6.92
C LYS A 98 -28.95 8.23 6.64
N TYR A 99 -28.86 6.92 6.49
CA TYR A 99 -29.97 6.02 6.13
C TYR A 99 -30.13 4.91 7.18
N PRO A 100 -30.54 5.24 8.42
CA PRO A 100 -30.65 4.27 9.51
C PRO A 100 -31.65 3.13 9.22
N GLU A 101 -32.65 3.38 8.36
CA GLU A 101 -33.60 2.37 7.89
C GLU A 101 -32.93 1.22 7.13
N ILE A 102 -31.83 1.49 6.41
CA ILE A 102 -31.06 0.46 5.68
C ILE A 102 -30.37 -0.49 6.66
N GLN A 103 -29.97 0.01 7.83
CA GLN A 103 -29.40 -0.81 8.91
C GLN A 103 -30.47 -1.56 9.72
N GLY A 104 -31.76 -1.37 9.42
CA GLY A 104 -32.86 -1.86 10.25
C GLY A 104 -32.96 -1.14 11.61
N MET A 105 -32.22 -0.04 11.80
CA MET A 105 -32.41 0.84 12.94
C MET A 105 -33.60 1.75 12.63
N ASN A 106 -34.80 1.29 12.98
CA ASN A 106 -35.95 2.19 13.09
C ASN A 106 -35.66 3.15 14.25
N LEU A 107 -35.10 4.32 13.94
CA LEU A 107 -35.13 5.44 14.86
C LEU A 107 -36.60 5.86 14.96
N ASN A 108 -37.33 5.22 15.87
CA ASN A 108 -38.62 5.70 16.34
C ASN A 108 -38.35 7.07 16.97
N THR A 109 -38.39 8.12 16.15
CA THR A 109 -38.39 9.52 16.58
C THR A 109 -39.75 9.95 17.10
N ASP A 110 -40.52 9.02 17.67
CA ASP A 110 -41.79 9.30 18.33
C ASP A 110 -41.65 8.95 19.82
N ASN A 111 -41.03 9.87 20.56
CA ASN A 111 -41.20 10.06 22.00
C ASN A 111 -40.44 11.30 22.46
N ARG A 112 -41.06 12.49 22.25
CA ARG A 112 -41.27 13.59 23.20
C ARG A 112 -41.64 14.88 22.48
#